data_AF-A0A3B8STG8-F1
#
_entry.id   AF-A0A3B8STG8-F1
#
_cell.length_a   1.000
_cell.length_b   1.000
_cell.length_c   1.000
_cell.angle_alpha   90.00
_cell.angle_beta   90.00
_cell.angle_gamma   90.00
#
_symmetry.space_group_name_H-M   'P 1'
#
loop_
_entity.id
_entity.type
_entity.pdbx_description
1 polymer ?
#
loop_
_entity_poly.entity_id
_entity_poly.type
_entity_poly.pdbx_seq_one_letter_code
_entity_poly.pdbx_strand_id
1 'polypeptide(L)'
;MLDTTVRANFSERAVVLSESYLWEASPTPGVHRVKLDRIGLEVARATSLVHYEPNQRFPFHRHDGGEEILVLRGTFIDDDGI
;
A
#
# COMPACT_ATOMS: atom_id res chain seq x y z
N MET A 1 1.53 -21.58 -8.16
CA MET A 1 1.76 -21.04 -6.80
C MET A 1 1.60 -19.54 -6.91
N LEU A 2 0.82 -18.91 -6.04
CA LEU A 2 0.72 -17.45 -6.04
C LEU A 2 2.10 -16.90 -5.67
N ASP A 3 2.64 -16.01 -6.50
CA ASP A 3 3.85 -15.29 -6.13
C ASP A 3 3.53 -14.42 -4.91
N THR A 4 4.26 -14.66 -3.82
CA THR A 4 4.06 -14.01 -2.53
C THR A 4 5.07 -12.89 -2.29
N THR A 5 5.92 -12.61 -3.28
CA THR A 5 7.02 -11.67 -3.15
C THR A 5 7.02 -10.64 -4.28
N VAL A 6 7.35 -9.40 -3.93
CA VAL A 6 7.57 -8.33 -4.91
C VAL A 6 8.88 -7.67 -4.51
N ARG A 7 9.90 -7.74 -5.38
CA ARG A 7 11.22 -7.09 -5.17
C ARG A 7 11.79 -7.33 -3.77
N ALA A 8 11.70 -8.57 -3.29
CA ALA A 8 12.03 -8.96 -1.92
C ALA A 8 13.52 -9.28 -1.68
N ASN A 9 14.39 -9.13 -2.69
CA ASN A 9 15.84 -9.23 -2.48
C ASN A 9 16.41 -7.87 -2.07
N PHE A 10 16.55 -7.64 -0.77
CA PHE A 10 17.03 -6.36 -0.22
C PHE A 10 18.53 -6.10 -0.44
N SER A 11 19.27 -7.07 -0.99
CA SER A 11 20.66 -6.84 -1.41
C SER A 11 20.75 -6.26 -2.82
N GLU A 12 19.64 -6.21 -3.56
CA GLU A 12 19.56 -5.66 -4.90
C GLU A 12 18.92 -4.27 -4.92
N ARG A 13 19.37 -3.42 -5.84
CA ARG A 13 18.72 -2.13 -6.09
C ARG A 13 17.45 -2.36 -6.91
N ALA A 14 16.32 -1.96 -6.36
CA ALA A 14 15.04 -1.90 -7.07
C ALA A 14 14.73 -0.46 -7.52
N VAL A 15 14.19 -0.29 -8.73
CA VAL A 15 13.66 0.98 -9.24
C VAL A 15 12.28 0.74 -9.85
N VAL A 16 11.33 1.60 -9.51
CA VAL A 16 9.99 1.60 -10.10
C VAL A 16 9.72 2.99 -10.65
N LEU A 17 9.71 3.11 -11.97
CA LEU A 17 9.39 4.36 -12.66
C LEU A 17 7.87 4.50 -12.80
N SER A 18 7.38 5.73 -12.83
CA SER A 18 5.94 6.04 -12.88
C SER A 18 5.22 5.44 -14.08
N GLU A 19 5.87 5.37 -15.23
CA GLU A 19 5.36 4.75 -16.45
C GLU A 19 5.18 3.23 -16.35
N SER A 20 5.82 2.61 -15.34
CA SER A 20 5.75 1.17 -15.09
C SER A 20 4.80 0.83 -13.93
N TYR A 21 4.01 1.80 -13.45
CA TYR A 21 3.06 1.56 -12.39
C TYR A 21 1.95 0.61 -12.85
N LEU A 22 1.87 -0.53 -12.16
CA LEU A 22 0.77 -1.47 -12.28
C LEU A 22 -0.18 -1.23 -11.12
N TRP A 23 -1.27 -0.49 -11.38
CA TRP A 23 -2.32 -0.25 -10.40
C TRP A 23 -3.20 -1.48 -10.26
N GLU A 24 -3.29 -2.00 -9.04
CA GLU A 24 -4.14 -3.13 -8.69
C GLU A 24 -5.21 -2.70 -7.69
N ALA A 25 -6.41 -3.27 -7.82
CA ALA A 25 -7.43 -3.14 -6.78
C ALA A 25 -6.96 -3.84 -5.50
N SER A 26 -7.21 -3.21 -4.35
CA SER A 26 -7.07 -3.86 -3.06
C SER A 26 -8.35 -4.64 -2.70
N PRO A 27 -8.34 -5.50 -1.66
CA PRO A 27 -9.56 -6.07 -1.10
C PRO A 27 -10.57 -5.04 -0.61
N THR A 28 -10.10 -3.84 -0.25
CA THR A 28 -10.95 -2.71 0.14
C THR A 28 -11.43 -1.95 -1.11
N PRO A 29 -12.77 -1.85 -1.33
CA PRO A 29 -13.33 -1.09 -2.45
C PRO A 29 -12.85 0.36 -2.48
N GLY A 30 -12.63 0.92 -3.69
CA GLY A 30 -12.17 2.31 -3.86
C GLY A 30 -10.71 2.55 -3.44
N VAL A 31 -9.95 1.48 -3.18
CA VAL A 31 -8.52 1.57 -2.85
C VAL A 31 -7.71 0.81 -3.89
N HIS A 32 -6.80 1.54 -4.53
CA HIS A 32 -5.89 1.02 -5.55
C HIS A 32 -4.46 1.16 -5.07
N ARG A 33 -3.60 0.22 -5.46
CA ARG A 33 -2.20 0.22 -5.01
C ARG A 33 -1.23 -0.21 -6.11
N VAL A 34 -0.06 0.41 -6.10
CA VAL A 34 1.14 -0.10 -6.77
C VAL A 34 2.05 -0.68 -5.69
N LYS A 35 2.36 -1.98 -5.80
CA LYS A 35 3.28 -2.68 -4.88
C LYS A 35 4.73 -2.31 -5.24
N LEU A 36 5.45 -1.68 -4.32
CA LEU A 36 6.87 -1.34 -4.52
C LEU A 36 7.76 -2.51 -4.06
N ASP A 37 7.55 -2.97 -2.83
CA ASP A 37 8.08 -4.23 -2.30
C ASP A 37 7.04 -4.97 -1.45
N ARG A 38 7.20 -6.30 -1.35
CA ARG A 38 6.33 -7.15 -0.52
C ARG A 38 6.99 -8.47 -0.15
N ILE A 39 6.76 -8.90 1.10
CA ILE A 39 6.97 -10.28 1.55
C ILE A 39 5.71 -10.76 2.26
N GLY A 40 4.98 -11.70 1.65
CA GLY A 40 3.77 -12.31 2.22
C GLY A 40 2.49 -12.04 1.42
N LEU A 41 1.41 -12.69 1.85
CA LEU A 41 0.05 -12.44 1.37
C LEU A 41 -0.55 -11.27 2.15
N GLU A 42 -1.82 -11.26 2.55
CA GLU A 42 -2.48 -10.07 3.14
C GLU A 42 -1.77 -9.54 4.40
N VAL A 43 -1.28 -10.41 5.29
CA VAL A 43 -0.33 -10.01 6.34
C VAL A 43 1.07 -10.06 5.73
N ALA A 44 1.66 -8.88 5.49
CA ALA A 44 2.95 -8.75 4.83
C ALA A 44 3.73 -7.55 5.36
N ARG A 45 5.06 -7.66 5.29
CA ARG A 45 5.89 -6.48 5.17
C ARG A 45 5.70 -5.93 3.76
N ALA A 46 5.27 -4.68 3.63
CA ALA A 46 4.99 -4.09 2.33
C ALA A 46 5.26 -2.59 2.32
N THR A 47 5.80 -2.12 1.19
CA THR A 47 5.81 -0.72 0.81
C THR A 47 4.95 -0.55 -0.44
N SER A 48 4.02 0.40 -0.44
CA SER A 48 3.09 0.59 -1.55
C SER A 48 2.80 2.07 -1.79
N LEU A 49 2.60 2.44 -3.05
CA LEU A 49 1.91 3.68 -3.41
C LEU A 49 0.42 3.38 -3.43
N VAL A 50 -0.35 4.11 -2.63
CA VAL A 50 -1.79 3.86 -2.46
C VAL A 50 -2.59 5.06 -2.92
N HIS A 51 -3.66 4.80 -3.67
CA HIS A 51 -4.65 5.79 -4.07
C HIS A 51 -5.99 5.41 -3.46
N TYR A 52 -6.52 6.31 -2.63
CA TYR A 52 -7.86 6.22 -2.09
C TYR A 52 -8.78 7.11 -2.92
N GLU A 53 -9.91 6.58 -3.38
CA GLU A 53 -10.94 7.39 -4.03
C GLU A 53 -11.45 8.49 -3.06
N PRO A 54 -11.99 9.62 -3.57
CA PRO A 54 -12.49 10.69 -2.72
C PRO A 54 -13.61 10.25 -1.76
N ASN A 55 -13.61 10.82 -0.55
CA ASN A 55 -14.65 10.63 0.48
C ASN A 55 -14.82 9.17 0.97
N GLN A 56 -13.80 8.34 0.83
CA GLN A 56 -13.81 6.99 1.37
C GLN A 56 -13.73 6.98 2.90
N ARG A 57 -14.36 5.97 3.50
CA ARG A 57 -14.25 5.66 4.94
C ARG A 57 -13.94 4.18 5.07
N PHE A 58 -13.04 3.85 5.97
CA PHE A 58 -12.59 2.48 6.17
C PHE A 58 -13.04 1.96 7.54
N PRO A 59 -13.32 0.65 7.66
CA PRO A 59 -13.51 0.04 8.97
C PRO A 59 -12.27 0.23 9.84
N PHE A 60 -12.49 0.34 11.15
CA PHE A 60 -11.40 0.27 12.12
C PHE A 60 -10.57 -0.98 11.90
N HIS A 61 -9.25 -0.81 11.89
CA HIS A 61 -8.29 -1.90 11.81
C HIS A 61 -7.07 -1.58 12.66
N ARG A 62 -6.37 -2.63 13.07
CA ARG A 62 -5.18 -2.53 13.93
C ARG A 62 -3.92 -2.59 13.09
N HIS A 63 -2.92 -1.81 13.48
CA HIS A 63 -1.59 -1.86 12.90
C HIS A 63 -0.65 -2.67 13.80
N ASP A 64 -0.91 -3.98 13.93
CA ASP A 64 -0.15 -4.84 14.85
C ASP A 64 1.35 -4.92 14.51
N GLY A 65 1.74 -4.59 13.27
CA GLY A 65 3.14 -4.46 12.83
C GLY A 65 3.62 -3.02 12.61
N GLY A 66 2.78 -2.02 12.94
CA GLY A 66 2.99 -0.60 12.63
C GLY A 66 2.55 -0.21 11.21
N GLU A 67 2.32 1.09 11.03
CA GLU A 67 1.97 1.71 9.75
C GLU A 67 2.67 3.08 9.65
N GLU A 68 3.40 3.31 8.57
CA GLU A 68 4.03 4.60 8.25
C GLU A 68 3.46 5.10 6.92
N ILE A 69 2.91 6.32 6.93
CA ILE A 69 2.26 6.93 5.77
C ILE A 69 2.88 8.28 5.47
N LEU A 70 3.24 8.50 4.21
CA LEU A 70 3.55 9.81 3.66
C LEU A 70 2.42 10.24 2.71
N VAL A 71 1.67 11.28 3.07
CA VAL A 71 0.58 11.81 2.24
C VAL A 71 1.17 12.62 1.08
N LEU A 72 1.09 12.07 -0.14
CA LEU A 72 1.61 12.73 -1.34
C LEU A 72 0.65 13.78 -1.92
N ARG A 73 -0.67 13.57 -1.78
CA ARG A 73 -1.71 14.47 -2.27
C ARG A 73 -3.04 14.20 -1.55
N GLY A 74 -3.78 15.27 -1.26
CA GLY A 74 -5.08 15.19 -0.60
C GLY A 74 -4.96 15.28 0.92
N THR A 75 -5.97 14.76 1.62
CA THR A 75 -6.02 14.74 3.08
C THR A 75 -6.31 13.31 3.52
N PHE A 76 -5.50 12.79 4.44
CA PHE A 76 -5.73 11.52 5.14
C PHE A 76 -6.09 11.88 6.57
N ILE A 77 -7.16 11.27 7.09
CA ILE A 77 -7.75 11.60 8.38
C ILE A 77 -8.00 10.29 9.12
N ASP A 78 -7.61 10.23 10.39
CA ASP A 78 -7.92 9.11 11.28
C ASP A 78 -9.13 9.42 12.18
N ASP A 79 -9.38 8.56 13.17
CA ASP A 79 -10.54 8.70 14.08
C ASP A 79 -10.49 9.97 14.94
N ASP A 80 -9.32 10.62 15.08
CA ASP A 80 -9.14 11.87 15.85
C ASP A 80 -9.37 13.14 15.01
N GLY A 81 -9.57 13.00 13.68
CA GLY A 81 -10.10 14.06 12.83
C GLY A 81 -9.12 15.16 12.41
N ILE A 82 -7.80 14.92 12.49
CA ILE A 82 -6.75 15.83 11.97
C ILE A 82 -6.19 15.30 10.66
#